data_AF-A0A7I8IL20-F1
#
_entry.id   AF-A0A7I8IL20-F1
#
_cell.length_a   1.000
_cell.length_b   1.000
_cell.length_c   1.000
_cell.angle_alpha   90.00
_cell.angle_beta   90.00
_cell.angle_gamma   90.00
#
_symmetry.space_group_name_H-M   'P 1'
#
loop_
_entity.id
_entity.type
_entity.pdbx_description
1 polymer ?
#
loop_
_entity_poly.entity_id
_entity_poly.type
_entity_poly.pdbx_seq_one_letter_code
_entity_poly.pdbx_strand_id
1 'polypeptide(L)'
;MGGALCLLLHLRDHQRHRRSPGGGAWAGAVLVAPMCRISESIRPRWPVPQILTFVARFAPKLPIVPTVDLISVSVKVPEKRAVAGRNPLRYRGRPRLGTVVELLRVTDYIYSRLPEVTLPFIVLHGSADVVTDLSVSQALYELAASEDKTIRIYDGMLHSLLFGEPEENITVVRGHILSWLNDRCVSGGASSSAPLPQPELGDASAIPSASVD
;
A
#
# COMPACT_ATOMS: atom_id res chain seq x y z
N MET A 1 6.37 0.05 -0.60
CA MET A 1 7.24 1.26 -0.60
C MET A 1 6.83 2.36 -1.55
N GLY A 2 6.41 2.09 -2.79
CA GLY A 2 6.02 3.16 -3.73
C GLY A 2 4.99 4.15 -3.16
N GLY A 3 3.92 3.64 -2.51
CA GLY A 3 2.92 4.51 -1.88
C GLY A 3 3.48 5.42 -0.76
N ALA A 4 4.47 4.96 0.00
CA ALA A 4 5.14 5.79 1.01
C ALA A 4 5.89 6.96 0.36
N LEU A 5 6.53 6.72 -0.79
CA LEU A 5 7.20 7.77 -1.56
C LEU A 5 6.19 8.78 -2.12
N CYS A 6 5.04 8.32 -2.63
CA CYS A 6 3.97 9.21 -3.08
C CYS A 6 3.52 10.17 -1.96
N LEU A 7 3.28 9.64 -0.76
CA LEU A 7 2.89 10.46 0.39
C LEU A 7 4.02 11.39 0.83
N LEU A 8 5.27 10.93 0.82
CA LEU A 8 6.42 11.76 1.18
C LEU A 8 6.59 12.94 0.21
N LEU A 9 6.39 12.71 -1.09
CA LEU A 9 6.43 13.76 -2.12
C LEU A 9 5.31 14.78 -1.88
N HIS A 10 4.08 14.30 -1.66
CA HIS A 10 2.96 15.18 -1.29
C HIS A 10 3.28 16.02 -0.05
N LEU A 11 3.73 15.41 1.04
CA LEU A 11 4.04 16.12 2.29
C LEU A 11 5.14 17.16 2.10
N ARG A 12 6.16 16.84 1.29
CA ARG A 12 7.24 17.79 0.95
C ARG A 12 6.74 18.97 0.13
N ASP A 13 5.90 18.72 -0.86
CA ASP A 13 5.40 19.75 -1.77
C ASP A 13 4.32 20.61 -1.08
N HIS A 14 3.47 20.00 -0.26
CA HIS A 14 2.51 20.70 0.60
C HIS A 14 3.20 21.71 1.53
N GLN A 15 4.36 21.36 2.11
CA GLN A 15 5.16 22.30 2.90
C GLN A 15 5.74 23.46 2.09
N ARG A 16 6.11 23.24 0.82
CA ARG A 16 6.65 24.27 -0.07
C ARG A 16 5.57 25.21 -0.60
N HIS A 17 4.42 24.65 -0.97
CA HIS A 17 3.33 25.37 -1.63
C HIS A 17 2.25 25.89 -0.69
N ARG A 18 2.37 25.66 0.64
CA ARG A 18 1.57 26.38 1.66
C ARG A 18 1.66 27.92 1.55
N ARG A 19 2.63 28.42 0.77
CA ARG A 19 2.89 29.84 0.49
C ARG A 19 2.46 30.31 -0.91
N SER A 20 1.91 29.44 -1.77
CA SER A 20 1.47 29.81 -3.13
C SER A 20 -0.02 29.50 -3.30
N PRO A 21 -0.87 30.52 -3.59
CA PRO A 21 -2.28 30.31 -3.81
C PRO A 21 -2.52 29.76 -5.22
N GLY A 22 -2.78 28.45 -5.34
CA GLY A 22 -3.13 27.84 -6.61
C GLY A 22 -2.81 26.34 -6.72
N GLY A 23 -3.58 25.52 -6.02
CA GLY A 23 -3.64 24.06 -6.24
C GLY A 23 -2.48 23.25 -5.66
N GLY A 24 -2.79 22.07 -5.09
CA GLY A 24 -1.76 21.09 -4.74
C GLY A 24 -0.99 20.64 -5.98
N ALA A 25 0.29 20.30 -5.83
CA ALA A 25 1.16 19.89 -6.94
C ALA A 25 0.70 18.61 -7.68
N TRP A 26 -0.27 17.88 -7.11
CA TRP A 26 -0.70 16.56 -7.57
C TRP A 26 -2.23 16.51 -7.65
N ALA A 27 -2.77 16.01 -8.77
CA ALA A 27 -4.21 15.83 -8.97
C ALA A 27 -4.78 14.64 -8.18
N GLY A 28 -3.93 13.69 -7.79
CA GLY A 28 -4.29 12.61 -6.88
C GLY A 28 -3.29 11.45 -6.88
N ALA A 29 -3.54 10.42 -6.08
CA ALA A 29 -2.69 9.24 -5.97
C ALA A 29 -3.45 7.91 -5.90
N VAL A 30 -2.92 6.90 -6.58
CA VAL A 30 -3.35 5.50 -6.48
C VAL A 30 -2.35 4.77 -5.58
N LEU A 31 -2.81 4.32 -4.42
CA LEU A 31 -1.98 3.72 -3.37
C LEU A 31 -2.30 2.23 -3.25
N VAL A 32 -1.48 1.40 -3.87
CA VAL A 32 -1.59 -0.07 -3.80
C VAL A 32 -0.73 -0.58 -2.64
N ALA A 33 -1.38 -1.16 -1.62
CA ALA A 33 -0.76 -1.69 -0.42
C ALA A 33 0.36 -0.77 0.14
N PRO A 34 0.02 0.51 0.47
CA PRO A 34 1.03 1.51 0.80
C PRO A 34 1.69 1.22 2.16
N MET A 35 3.02 1.25 2.17
CA MET A 35 3.82 1.02 3.38
C MET A 35 3.93 2.31 4.20
N CYS A 36 2.84 2.76 4.85
CA CYS A 36 2.86 4.01 5.61
C CYS A 36 3.38 3.89 7.04
N ARG A 37 3.63 2.66 7.53
CA ARG A 37 4.24 2.33 8.82
C ARG A 37 4.72 0.89 8.79
N ILE A 38 5.83 0.58 9.46
CA ILE A 38 6.20 -0.81 9.77
C ILE A 38 5.41 -1.26 11.01
N SER A 39 4.74 -2.43 10.93
CA SER A 39 3.94 -2.97 12.04
C SER A 39 4.79 -3.19 13.30
N GLU A 40 4.20 -2.99 14.47
CA GLU A 40 4.89 -3.22 15.76
C GLU A 40 5.31 -4.68 15.95
N SER A 41 4.59 -5.62 15.33
CA SER A 41 4.93 -7.06 15.38
C SER A 41 6.24 -7.41 14.67
N ILE A 42 6.66 -6.61 13.68
CA ILE A 42 7.91 -6.82 12.94
C ILE A 42 9.06 -5.99 13.53
N ARG A 43 8.75 -4.93 14.29
CA ARG A 43 9.79 -4.06 14.87
C ARG A 43 10.62 -4.80 15.93
N PRO A 44 11.95 -4.69 15.88
CA PRO A 44 12.79 -5.19 16.96
C PRO A 44 12.48 -4.45 18.27
N ARG A 45 12.45 -5.17 19.39
CA ARG A 45 12.24 -4.57 20.72
C ARG A 45 13.42 -3.68 21.11
N TRP A 46 13.15 -2.64 21.90
CA TRP A 46 14.20 -1.82 22.52
C TRP A 46 15.18 -2.72 23.31
N PRO A 47 16.51 -2.51 23.22
CA PRO A 47 17.24 -1.44 22.54
C PRO A 47 17.79 -1.82 21.13
N VAL A 48 17.30 -2.90 20.52
CA VAL A 48 17.86 -3.43 19.26
C VAL A 48 17.83 -2.40 18.13
N PRO A 49 16.75 -1.64 17.88
CA PRO A 49 16.74 -0.62 16.83
C PRO A 49 17.81 0.46 17.01
N GLN A 50 18.14 0.83 18.25
CA GLN A 50 19.14 1.86 18.57
C GLN A 50 20.54 1.36 18.22
N ILE A 51 20.86 0.12 18.58
CA ILE A 51 22.13 -0.52 18.24
C ILE A 51 22.26 -0.65 16.72
N LEU A 52 21.22 -1.14 16.04
CA LEU A 52 21.21 -1.28 14.58
C LEU A 52 21.37 0.07 13.87
N THR A 53 20.74 1.13 14.38
CA THR A 53 20.90 2.50 13.87
C THR A 53 22.33 3.00 14.04
N PHE A 54 22.97 2.72 15.18
CA PHE A 54 24.37 3.08 15.39
C PHE A 54 25.31 2.34 14.42
N VAL A 55 25.14 1.03 14.27
CA VAL A 55 25.93 0.21 13.33
C VAL A 55 25.72 0.66 11.88
N ALA A 56 24.50 1.05 11.52
CA ALA A 56 24.17 1.55 10.18
C ALA A 56 24.96 2.79 9.79
N ARG A 57 25.40 3.61 10.76
CA ARG A 57 26.23 4.80 10.50
C ARG A 57 27.60 4.43 9.91
N PHE A 58 28.15 3.29 10.30
CA PHE A 58 29.48 2.84 9.87
C PHE A 58 29.40 1.80 8.74
N ALA A 59 28.39 0.92 8.78
CA ALA A 59 28.28 -0.20 7.85
C ALA A 59 26.87 -0.35 7.25
N PRO A 60 26.32 0.69 6.57
CA PRO A 60 24.93 0.70 6.09
C PRO A 60 24.65 -0.34 5.00
N LYS A 61 25.69 -0.81 4.30
CA LYS A 61 25.58 -1.76 3.19
C LYS A 61 25.49 -3.22 3.63
N LEU A 62 25.63 -3.52 4.93
CA LEU A 62 25.59 -4.88 5.45
C LEU A 62 24.20 -5.53 5.23
N PRO A 63 24.12 -6.65 4.49
CA PRO A 63 22.87 -7.38 4.23
C PRO A 63 22.58 -8.37 5.37
N ILE A 64 22.32 -7.86 6.57
CA ILE A 64 22.22 -8.68 7.79
C ILE A 64 20.81 -8.82 8.34
N VAL A 65 19.84 -8.02 7.86
CA VAL A 65 18.49 -8.01 8.43
C VAL A 65 17.74 -9.28 8.02
N PRO A 66 17.31 -10.12 8.97
CA PRO A 66 16.51 -11.31 8.66
C PRO A 66 15.17 -10.89 8.05
N THR A 67 14.74 -11.57 7.00
CA THR A 67 13.45 -11.29 6.34
C THR A 67 12.90 -12.59 5.77
N VAL A 68 11.59 -12.76 5.85
CA VAL A 68 10.87 -13.84 5.16
C VAL A 68 11.04 -13.66 3.65
N ASP A 69 10.97 -14.74 2.88
CA ASP A 69 10.91 -14.60 1.42
C ASP A 69 9.62 -13.87 1.03
N LEU A 70 9.76 -12.60 0.65
CA LEU A 70 8.61 -11.77 0.33
C LEU A 70 7.76 -12.34 -0.81
N ILE A 71 8.35 -13.06 -1.78
CA ILE A 71 7.56 -13.63 -2.89
C ILE A 71 6.55 -14.66 -2.38
N SER A 72 6.95 -15.52 -1.45
CA SER A 72 6.08 -16.60 -0.97
C SER A 72 4.86 -16.06 -0.23
N VAL A 73 5.01 -14.91 0.44
CA VAL A 73 3.94 -14.27 1.24
C VAL A 73 3.22 -13.13 0.51
N SER A 74 3.79 -12.59 -0.58
CA SER A 74 3.22 -11.45 -1.31
C SER A 74 2.44 -11.85 -2.57
N VAL A 75 2.73 -13.02 -3.14
CA VAL A 75 2.17 -13.51 -4.40
C VAL A 75 1.36 -14.77 -4.11
N LYS A 76 0.08 -14.82 -4.51
CA LYS A 76 -0.85 -15.91 -4.21
C LYS A 76 -0.75 -17.04 -5.23
N VAL A 77 -0.69 -16.72 -6.52
CA VAL A 77 -0.68 -17.69 -7.62
C VAL A 77 0.71 -18.32 -7.79
N PRO A 78 0.86 -19.67 -7.69
CA PRO A 78 2.16 -20.34 -7.76
C PRO A 78 2.96 -20.07 -9.05
N GLU A 79 2.30 -20.05 -10.20
CA GLU A 79 2.96 -19.77 -11.48
C GLU A 79 3.54 -18.36 -11.52
N LYS A 80 2.80 -17.39 -10.98
CA LYS A 80 3.25 -16.00 -10.87
C LYS A 80 4.38 -15.85 -9.86
N ARG A 81 4.45 -16.69 -8.82
CA ARG A 81 5.62 -16.78 -7.91
C ARG A 81 6.87 -17.21 -8.68
N ALA A 82 6.76 -18.22 -9.53
CA ALA A 82 7.89 -18.70 -10.32
C ALA A 82 8.41 -17.61 -11.27
N VAL A 83 7.52 -16.85 -11.91
CA VAL A 83 7.87 -15.70 -12.74
C VAL A 83 8.59 -14.62 -11.91
N ALA A 84 8.01 -14.22 -10.78
CA ALA A 84 8.63 -13.21 -9.90
C ALA A 84 10.00 -13.65 -9.37
N GLY A 85 10.16 -14.94 -9.05
CA GLY A 85 11.41 -15.52 -8.55
C GLY A 85 12.53 -15.53 -9.57
N ARG A 86 12.19 -15.68 -10.86
CA ARG A 86 13.14 -15.72 -11.99
C ARG A 86 13.54 -14.33 -12.50
N ASN A 87 12.92 -13.25 -12.04
CA ASN A 87 13.26 -11.90 -12.48
C ASN A 87 14.77 -11.58 -12.24
N PRO A 88 15.57 -11.32 -13.29
CA PRO A 88 17.00 -11.05 -13.14
C PRO A 88 17.29 -9.68 -12.49
N LEU A 89 16.33 -8.75 -12.53
CA LEU A 89 16.47 -7.40 -11.95
C LEU A 89 16.09 -7.36 -10.46
N ARG A 90 15.60 -8.46 -9.87
CA ARG A 90 15.26 -8.52 -8.45
C ARG A 90 16.51 -8.67 -7.59
N TYR A 91 16.64 -7.82 -6.59
CA TYR A 91 17.60 -8.03 -5.51
C TYR A 91 17.22 -9.25 -4.66
N ARG A 92 18.12 -10.25 -4.58
CA ARG A 92 17.91 -11.52 -3.86
C ARG A 92 18.58 -11.59 -2.48
N GLY A 93 19.39 -10.58 -2.14
CA GLY A 93 20.06 -10.54 -0.83
C GLY A 93 19.10 -10.17 0.29
N ARG A 94 19.55 -10.36 1.53
CA ARG A 94 18.87 -9.83 2.71
C ARG A 94 18.83 -8.29 2.65
N PRO A 95 17.79 -7.64 3.19
CA PRO A 95 17.76 -6.19 3.26
C PRO A 95 19.01 -5.62 3.92
N ARG A 96 19.52 -4.54 3.32
CA ARG A 96 20.69 -3.82 3.84
C ARG A 96 20.27 -3.02 5.07
N LEU A 97 21.15 -3.00 6.06
CA LEU A 97 20.90 -2.34 7.35
C LEU A 97 20.48 -0.87 7.18
N GLY A 98 21.21 -0.10 6.37
CA GLY A 98 20.88 1.29 6.10
C GLY A 98 19.51 1.47 5.45
N THR A 99 19.11 0.57 4.54
CA THR A 99 17.77 0.59 3.95
C THR A 99 16.70 0.41 5.04
N VAL A 100 16.84 -0.57 5.92
CA VAL A 100 15.84 -0.84 6.96
C VAL A 100 15.73 0.30 7.97
N VAL A 101 16.85 0.93 8.35
CA VAL A 101 16.86 2.13 9.20
C VAL A 101 16.10 3.27 8.54
N GLU A 102 16.33 3.52 7.24
CA GLU A 102 15.58 4.53 6.50
C GLU A 102 14.10 4.18 6.33
N LEU A 103 13.76 2.91 6.15
CA LEU A 103 12.36 2.45 6.13
C LEU A 103 11.65 2.75 7.44
N LEU A 104 12.26 2.44 8.59
CA LEU A 104 11.71 2.77 9.91
C LEU A 104 11.51 4.28 10.05
N ARG A 105 12.56 5.06 9.78
CA ARG A 105 12.54 6.53 9.90
C ARG A 105 11.47 7.19 9.02
N VAL A 106 11.43 6.83 7.74
CA VAL A 106 10.54 7.46 6.76
C VAL A 106 9.09 7.07 7.00
N THR A 107 8.83 5.80 7.33
CA THR A 107 7.45 5.36 7.57
C THR A 107 6.90 5.92 8.90
N ASP A 108 7.70 6.05 9.95
CA ASP A 108 7.29 6.76 11.17
C ASP A 108 7.02 8.24 10.91
N TYR A 109 7.87 8.89 10.12
CA TYR A 109 7.65 10.27 9.69
C TYR A 109 6.33 10.44 8.94
N ILE A 110 6.04 9.58 7.96
CA ILE A 110 4.79 9.62 7.19
C ILE A 110 3.59 9.37 8.10
N TYR A 111 3.65 8.34 8.96
CA TYR A 111 2.55 7.98 9.84
C TYR A 111 2.16 9.12 10.78
N SER A 112 3.16 9.81 11.36
CA SER A 112 2.91 10.97 12.24
C SER A 112 2.27 12.17 11.53
N ARG A 113 2.26 12.17 10.20
CA ARG A 113 1.77 13.26 9.34
C ARG A 113 0.64 12.85 8.42
N LEU A 114 0.00 11.71 8.64
CA LEU A 114 -1.19 11.32 7.88
C LEU A 114 -2.27 12.43 7.89
N PRO A 115 -2.52 13.16 9.00
CA PRO A 115 -3.45 14.29 9.00
C PRO A 115 -3.10 15.45 8.07
N GLU A 116 -1.85 15.55 7.59
CA GLU A 116 -1.43 16.58 6.62
C GLU A 116 -1.64 16.14 5.16
N VAL A 117 -2.11 14.91 4.93
CA VAL A 117 -2.37 14.38 3.59
C VAL A 117 -3.70 14.92 3.08
N THR A 118 -3.63 15.81 2.09
CA THR A 118 -4.79 16.54 1.53
C THR A 118 -5.05 16.22 0.05
N LEU A 119 -4.10 15.57 -0.65
CA LEU A 119 -4.33 15.19 -2.05
C LEU A 119 -5.48 14.19 -2.17
N PRO A 120 -6.24 14.20 -3.28
CA PRO A 120 -7.17 13.13 -3.59
C PRO A 120 -6.47 11.76 -3.69
N PHE A 121 -7.05 10.69 -3.15
CA PHE A 121 -6.45 9.36 -3.27
C PHE A 121 -7.43 8.19 -3.22
N ILE A 122 -6.97 7.05 -3.76
CA ILE A 122 -7.55 5.72 -3.53
C ILE A 122 -6.52 4.78 -2.91
N VAL A 123 -6.91 4.06 -1.86
CA VAL A 123 -6.14 2.96 -1.27
C VAL A 123 -6.75 1.63 -1.69
N LEU A 124 -5.89 0.71 -2.14
CA LEU A 124 -6.24 -0.65 -2.55
C LEU A 124 -5.42 -1.60 -1.69
N HIS A 125 -6.07 -2.46 -0.89
CA HIS A 125 -5.37 -3.32 0.08
C HIS A 125 -6.00 -4.71 0.14
N GLY A 126 -5.18 -5.77 0.22
CA GLY A 126 -5.67 -7.14 0.41
C GLY A 126 -5.84 -7.48 1.89
N SER A 127 -6.94 -8.12 2.31
CA SER A 127 -7.18 -8.43 3.73
C SER A 127 -6.20 -9.45 4.31
N ALA A 128 -5.56 -10.25 3.45
CA ALA A 128 -4.55 -11.24 3.83
C ALA A 128 -3.11 -10.76 3.58
N ASP A 129 -2.89 -9.47 3.34
CA ASP A 129 -1.56 -8.90 3.20
C ASP A 129 -0.79 -8.90 4.54
N VAL A 130 0.30 -9.68 4.58
CA VAL A 130 1.23 -9.74 5.72
C VAL A 130 2.54 -8.97 5.48
N VAL A 131 2.70 -8.35 4.32
CA VAL A 131 3.86 -7.52 3.95
C VAL A 131 3.65 -6.07 4.38
N THR A 132 2.45 -5.54 4.16
CA THR A 132 2.04 -4.23 4.68
C THR A 132 0.73 -4.35 5.45
N ASP A 133 0.72 -3.78 6.65
CA ASP A 133 -0.38 -3.88 7.60
C ASP A 133 -1.63 -3.13 7.11
N LEU A 134 -2.75 -3.83 7.01
CA LEU A 134 -4.04 -3.27 6.62
C LEU A 134 -4.50 -2.13 7.55
N SER A 135 -4.23 -2.24 8.85
CA SER A 135 -4.63 -1.23 9.85
C SER A 135 -3.99 0.13 9.57
N VAL A 136 -2.80 0.13 8.95
CA VAL A 136 -2.08 1.35 8.57
C VAL A 136 -2.74 2.02 7.36
N SER A 137 -3.26 1.24 6.41
CA SER A 137 -4.06 1.75 5.30
C SER A 137 -5.40 2.32 5.76
N GLN A 138 -6.04 1.68 6.74
CA GLN A 138 -7.25 2.20 7.39
C GLN A 138 -6.94 3.51 8.12
N ALA A 139 -5.85 3.58 8.88
CA ALA A 139 -5.42 4.80 9.55
C ALA A 139 -5.13 5.94 8.56
N LEU A 140 -4.53 5.66 7.39
CA LEU A 140 -4.37 6.66 6.33
C LEU A 140 -5.74 7.19 5.85
N TYR A 141 -6.69 6.30 5.58
CA TYR A 141 -8.04 6.70 5.15
C TYR A 141 -8.76 7.54 6.22
N GLU A 142 -8.69 7.13 7.49
CA GLU A 142 -9.37 7.81 8.58
C GLU A 142 -8.74 9.18 8.87
N LEU A 143 -7.42 9.22 9.04
CA LEU A 143 -6.71 10.39 9.57
C LEU A 143 -6.42 11.45 8.51
N ALA A 144 -6.32 11.10 7.23
CA ALA A 144 -5.99 12.07 6.19
C ALA A 144 -7.04 13.18 6.07
N ALA A 145 -6.57 14.42 5.88
CA ALA A 145 -7.42 15.60 5.66
C ALA A 145 -7.94 15.73 4.22
N SER A 146 -7.67 14.75 3.35
CA SER A 146 -8.22 14.72 2.00
C SER A 146 -9.74 14.63 2.00
N GLU A 147 -10.38 15.52 1.26
CA GLU A 147 -11.83 15.54 1.05
C GLU A 147 -12.27 14.46 0.04
N ASP A 148 -11.36 14.05 -0.84
CA ASP A 148 -11.59 13.03 -1.85
C ASP A 148 -10.69 11.81 -1.59
N LYS A 149 -11.18 10.92 -0.73
CA LYS A 149 -10.47 9.71 -0.33
C LYS A 149 -11.37 8.48 -0.45
N THR A 150 -10.79 7.39 -0.96
CA THR A 150 -11.48 6.10 -1.10
C THR A 150 -10.57 4.99 -0.59
N ILE A 151 -11.14 3.98 0.07
CA ILE A 151 -10.44 2.74 0.42
C ILE A 151 -11.23 1.54 -0.12
N ARG A 152 -10.50 0.56 -0.67
CA ARG A 152 -11.02 -0.72 -1.16
C ARG A 152 -10.20 -1.84 -0.54
N ILE A 153 -10.87 -2.67 0.25
CA ILE A 153 -10.27 -3.84 0.89
C ILE A 153 -10.75 -5.08 0.15
N TYR A 154 -9.82 -5.90 -0.31
CA TYR A 154 -10.12 -7.10 -1.08
C TYR A 154 -9.92 -8.34 -0.24
N ASP A 155 -11.00 -9.08 -0.03
CA ASP A 155 -10.96 -10.22 0.88
C ASP A 155 -10.07 -11.38 0.36
N GLY A 156 -9.24 -11.92 1.25
CA GLY A 156 -8.33 -13.03 0.97
C GLY A 156 -7.20 -12.73 -0.02
N MET A 157 -7.08 -11.50 -0.53
CA MET A 157 -5.99 -11.10 -1.44
C MET A 157 -4.73 -10.76 -0.64
N LEU A 158 -3.55 -11.05 -1.21
CA LEU A 158 -2.24 -10.74 -0.66
C LEU A 158 -1.72 -9.38 -1.15
N HIS A 159 -0.46 -9.06 -0.81
CA HIS A 159 0.19 -7.78 -1.11
C HIS A 159 0.23 -7.41 -2.60
N SER A 160 0.49 -8.38 -3.50
CA SER A 160 0.77 -8.11 -4.91
C SER A 160 -0.50 -7.98 -5.76
N LEU A 161 -1.42 -7.08 -5.38
CA LEU A 161 -2.77 -6.94 -5.93
C LEU A 161 -2.86 -6.85 -7.47
N LEU A 162 -1.84 -6.29 -8.13
CA LEU A 162 -1.80 -6.07 -9.58
C LEU A 162 -1.09 -7.16 -10.38
N PHE A 163 -0.53 -8.15 -9.70
CA PHE A 163 0.26 -9.21 -10.34
C PHE A 163 0.01 -10.58 -9.70
N GLY A 164 0.11 -10.72 -8.39
CA GLY A 164 0.22 -12.01 -7.72
C GLY A 164 -1.09 -12.75 -7.45
N GLU A 165 -2.21 -12.24 -7.94
CA GLU A 165 -3.56 -12.75 -7.69
C GLU A 165 -4.12 -13.47 -8.93
N PRO A 166 -5.22 -14.25 -8.81
CA PRO A 166 -5.98 -14.75 -9.97
C PRO A 166 -6.35 -13.62 -10.93
N GLU A 167 -6.48 -13.91 -12.22
CA GLU A 167 -6.65 -12.85 -13.23
C GLU A 167 -7.97 -12.10 -13.08
N GLU A 168 -9.00 -12.78 -12.58
CA GLU A 168 -10.31 -12.22 -12.25
C GLU A 168 -10.16 -11.13 -11.18
N ASN A 169 -9.42 -11.43 -10.10
CA ASN A 169 -9.15 -10.49 -9.02
C ASN A 169 -8.33 -9.28 -9.50
N ILE A 170 -7.29 -9.52 -10.32
CA ILE A 170 -6.47 -8.44 -10.89
C ILE A 170 -7.32 -7.53 -11.78
N THR A 171 -8.21 -8.11 -12.58
CA THR A 171 -9.13 -7.36 -13.45
C THR A 171 -10.04 -6.45 -12.62
N VAL A 172 -10.58 -6.95 -11.50
CA VAL A 172 -11.36 -6.11 -10.57
C VAL A 172 -10.53 -4.96 -10.00
N VAL A 173 -9.31 -5.22 -9.51
CA VAL A 173 -8.42 -4.17 -8.97
C VAL A 173 -8.12 -3.11 -10.03
N ARG A 174 -7.76 -3.53 -11.25
CA ARG A 174 -7.49 -2.62 -12.37
C ARG A 174 -8.72 -1.81 -12.77
N GLY A 175 -9.91 -2.43 -12.76
CA GLY A 175 -11.18 -1.76 -13.02
C GLY A 175 -11.46 -0.63 -12.03
N HIS A 176 -11.24 -0.87 -10.74
CA HIS A 176 -11.40 0.18 -9.72
C HIS A 176 -10.39 1.33 -9.90
N ILE A 177 -9.14 1.03 -10.24
CA ILE A 177 -8.14 2.06 -10.55
C ILE A 177 -8.59 2.89 -11.76
N LEU A 178 -8.99 2.23 -12.84
CA LEU A 178 -9.38 2.90 -14.09
C LEU A 178 -10.62 3.77 -13.88
N SER A 179 -11.64 3.27 -13.19
CA SER A 179 -12.82 4.05 -12.83
C SER A 179 -12.44 5.28 -12.02
N TRP A 180 -11.64 5.11 -10.97
CA TRP A 180 -11.23 6.23 -10.11
C TRP A 180 -10.45 7.31 -10.87
N LEU A 181 -9.58 6.90 -11.82
CA LEU A 181 -8.87 7.82 -12.69
C LEU A 181 -9.82 8.53 -13.66
N ASN A 182 -10.69 7.79 -14.35
CA ASN A 182 -11.62 8.35 -15.33
C ASN A 182 -12.54 9.42 -14.71
N ASP A 183 -13.06 9.17 -13.51
CA ASP A 183 -13.91 10.12 -12.77
C ASP A 183 -13.23 11.48 -12.54
N ARG A 184 -11.88 11.51 -12.56
CA ARG A 184 -11.05 12.69 -12.28
C ARG A 184 -10.37 13.27 -13.52
N CYS A 185 -10.44 12.59 -14.66
CA CYS A 185 -9.90 13.09 -15.93
C CYS A 185 -10.95 13.85 -16.75
N VAL A 186 -12.26 13.61 -16.52
CA VAL A 186 -13.34 14.15 -17.38
C VAL A 186 -13.69 15.62 -17.10
N SER A 187 -13.12 16.25 -16.06
CA SER A 187 -13.33 17.68 -15.78
C SER A 187 -12.60 18.64 -16.76
N GLY A 188 -11.98 18.12 -17.82
CA GLY A 188 -11.46 18.89 -18.95
C GLY A 188 -12.36 18.96 -20.19
N GLY A 189 -13.51 18.27 -20.22
CA GLY A 189 -14.44 18.33 -21.35
C GLY A 189 -15.49 17.22 -21.40
N ALA A 190 -16.75 17.61 -21.24
CA ALA A 190 -18.00 16.95 -21.65
C ALA A 190 -18.40 15.56 -21.05
N SER A 191 -19.50 15.62 -20.30
CA SER A 191 -20.60 14.65 -20.10
C SER A 191 -20.33 13.21 -19.63
N SER A 192 -20.75 12.96 -18.38
CA SER A 192 -21.58 11.84 -17.90
C SER A 192 -21.39 10.46 -18.54
N SER A 193 -20.74 9.54 -17.83
CA SER A 193 -21.03 8.10 -17.91
C SER A 193 -21.48 7.58 -16.54
N ALA A 194 -22.48 6.70 -16.55
CA ALA A 194 -23.12 6.17 -15.35
C ALA A 194 -22.16 5.26 -14.53
N PRO A 195 -22.34 5.16 -13.19
CA PRO A 195 -21.50 4.31 -12.36
C PRO A 195 -21.61 2.83 -12.75
N LEU A 196 -20.48 2.12 -12.71
CA LEU A 196 -20.45 0.66 -12.79
C LEU A 196 -21.17 0.05 -11.56
N PRO A 197 -21.91 -1.06 -11.72
CA PRO A 197 -22.60 -1.72 -10.61
C PRO A 197 -21.59 -2.18 -9.57
N GLN A 198 -21.86 -1.88 -8.29
CA GLN A 198 -21.16 -2.52 -7.19
C GLN A 198 -21.66 -3.97 -7.05
N PRO A 199 -20.79 -4.96 -6.80
CA PRO A 199 -21.25 -6.28 -6.43
C PRO A 199 -21.94 -6.19 -5.06
N GLU A 200 -23.20 -6.64 -5.01
CA GLU A 200 -23.94 -6.77 -3.76
C GLU A 200 -23.19 -7.73 -2.82
N LEU A 201 -22.97 -7.30 -1.58
CA LEU A 201 -22.61 -8.22 -0.51
C LEU A 201 -23.77 -9.21 -0.37
N GLY A 202 -23.54 -10.45 -0.80
CA GLY A 202 -24.49 -11.54 -0.59
C GLY A 202 -24.79 -11.69 0.90
N ASP A 203 -26.08 -11.71 1.21
CA ASP A 203 -26.63 -11.89 2.55
C ASP A 203 -26.09 -13.19 3.17
N ALA A 204 -25.48 -13.09 4.36
CA ALA A 204 -24.86 -14.19 5.08
C ALA A 204 -25.90 -15.05 5.85
N SER A 205 -27.10 -15.22 5.30
CA SER A 205 -28.24 -15.83 5.99
C SER A 205 -28.74 -17.13 5.33
N ALA A 206 -27.90 -17.86 4.61
CA ALA A 206 -28.25 -19.18 4.06
C ALA A 206 -27.12 -20.21 4.26
N ILE A 207 -27.05 -20.78 5.46
CA ILE A 207 -26.38 -22.07 5.68
C ILE A 207 -27.48 -23.14 5.69
N PRO A 208 -27.55 -24.07 4.72
CA PRO A 208 -28.35 -25.26 4.89
C PRO A 208 -27.64 -26.19 5.87
N SER A 209 -28.35 -26.60 6.91
CA SER A 209 -27.93 -27.66 7.83
C SER A 209 -27.69 -28.95 7.04
N ALA A 210 -26.44 -29.39 6.96
CA ALA A 210 -26.12 -30.73 6.48
C ALA A 210 -26.58 -31.75 7.52
N SER A 211 -27.58 -32.55 7.15
CA SER A 211 -27.96 -33.78 7.83
C SER A 211 -26.82 -34.80 7.71
N VAL A 212 -26.44 -35.35 8.85
CA VAL A 212 -25.54 -36.50 8.96
C VAL A 212 -26.35 -37.74 8.62
N ASP A 213 -25.91 -38.47 7.60
CA ASP A 213 -26.06 -39.92 7.43
C ASP A 213 -24.77 -40.46 6.81
#